data_AF-X1P1G6-F1
#
_entry.id   AF-X1P1G6-F1
#
_cell.length_a   1.000
_cell.length_b   1.000
_cell.length_c   1.000
_cell.angle_alpha   90.00
_cell.angle_beta   90.00
_cell.angle_gamma   90.00
#
_symmetry.space_group_name_H-M   'P 1'
#
loop_
_entity.id
_entity.type
_entity.pdbx_description
1 polymer ?
#
loop_
_entity_poly.entity_id
_entity_poly.type
_entity_poly.pdbx_seq_one_letter_code
_entity_poly.pdbx_strand_id
1 'polypeptide(L)' 'MFRSFSVKQWVAKDTYFITKAEIDMVMELTPEAMGFPEEEGEMTMNITMTLLAYDYNKPISIELPPEAEEALDVTQQ' A
#
# COMPACT_ATOMS: atom_id res chain seq x y z
N MET A 1 -5.61 -3.71 -14.01
CA MET A 1 -4.68 -4.83 -14.26
C MET A 1 -3.25 -4.40 -13.97
N PHE A 2 -2.43 -5.27 -13.37
CA PHE A 2 -1.05 -4.94 -13.01
C PHE A 2 -0.12 -5.24 -14.19
N ARG A 3 0.66 -4.25 -14.67
CA ARG A 3 1.42 -4.37 -15.92
C ARG A 3 2.88 -4.78 -15.69
N SER A 4 3.56 -4.19 -14.70
CA SER A 4 4.94 -4.57 -14.34
C SER A 4 5.31 -4.17 -12.92
N PHE A 5 6.06 -5.04 -12.23
CA PHE A 5 6.50 -4.87 -10.84
C PHE A 5 8.01 -5.01 -10.77
N SER A 6 8.70 -4.08 -10.10
CA SER A 6 10.12 -4.20 -9.78
C SER A 6 10.34 -3.88 -8.31
N VAL A 7 11.15 -4.70 -7.64
CA VAL A 7 11.51 -4.48 -6.24
C VAL A 7 13.01 -4.63 -6.05
N LYS A 8 13.60 -3.65 -5.38
CA LYS A 8 14.96 -3.74 -4.83
C LYS A 8 14.87 -3.76 -3.32
N GLN A 9 15.37 -4.82 -2.70
CA GLN A 9 15.35 -4.99 -1.24
C GLN A 9 16.76 -4.91 -0.66
N TRP A 10 16.87 -4.28 0.49
CA TRP A 10 18.06 -4.33 1.33
C TRP A 10 17.78 -5.24 2.50
N VAL A 11 18.58 -6.30 2.60
CA VAL A 11 18.46 -7.33 3.64
C VAL A 11 19.67 -7.23 4.55
N ALA A 12 19.43 -7.12 5.85
CA ALA A 12 20.47 -7.10 6.87
C ALA A 12 21.19 -8.45 6.91
N LYS A 13 22.53 -8.44 6.93
CA LYS A 13 23.35 -9.67 6.82
C LYS A 13 23.31 -10.56 8.07
N ASP A 14 23.08 -9.95 9.22
CA ASP A 14 23.11 -10.56 10.54
C ASP A 14 21.77 -11.16 10.94
N THR A 15 20.68 -10.43 10.69
CA THR A 15 19.32 -10.78 11.10
C THR A 15 18.46 -11.31 9.96
N TYR A 16 18.89 -11.11 8.71
CA TYR A 16 18.12 -11.39 7.49
C TYR A 16 16.81 -10.60 7.38
N PHE A 17 16.63 -9.54 8.18
CA PHE A 17 15.48 -8.67 8.09
C PHE A 17 15.60 -7.69 6.93
N ILE A 18 14.47 -7.32 6.35
CA ILE A 18 14.41 -6.25 5.35
C ILE A 18 14.62 -4.92 6.08
N THR A 19 15.49 -4.06 5.59
CA THR A 19 15.70 -2.72 6.17
C THR A 19 15.10 -1.63 5.29
N LYS A 20 15.09 -1.88 3.97
CA LYS A 20 14.52 -1.00 2.96
C LYS A 20 13.98 -1.81 1.79
N ALA A 21 12.93 -1.31 1.15
CA ALA A 21 12.57 -1.70 -0.21
C ALA A 21 12.27 -0.48 -1.07
N GLU A 22 12.73 -0.50 -2.32
CA GLU A 22 12.28 0.39 -3.38
C GLU A 22 11.40 -0.44 -4.31
N ILE A 23 10.21 0.08 -4.59
CA ILE A 23 9.17 -0.61 -5.35
C ILE A 23 8.73 0.31 -6.48
N ASP A 24 8.82 -0.18 -7.71
CA ASP A 24 8.31 0.48 -8.91
C ASP A 24 7.20 -0.36 -9.52
N MET A 25 6.05 0.26 -9.75
CA MET A 25 4.83 -0.39 -10.21
C MET A 25 4.23 0.36 -11.38
N VAL A 26 3.78 -0.38 -12.39
CA VAL A 26 2.93 0.14 -13.47
C VAL A 26 1.59 -0.57 -13.38
N MET A 27 0.54 0.21 -13.13
CA MET A 27 -0.82 -0.28 -13.05
C MET A 27 -1.66 0.32 -14.17
N GLU A 28 -2.54 -0.50 -14.75
CA GLU A 28 -3.61 -0.05 -15.62
C GLU A 28 -4.90 -0.07 -14.82
N LEU A 29 -5.54 1.08 -14.68
CA LEU A 29 -6.82 1.21 -14.01
C LEU A 29 -7.91 1.40 -15.05
N THR A 30 -8.93 0.54 -14.97
CA THR A 30 -10.17 0.74 -15.69
C THR A 30 -11.04 1.76 -14.94
N PRO A 31 -11.93 2.49 -15.62
CA PRO A 31 -12.87 3.40 -14.96
C PRO A 31 -13.70 2.71 -13.89
N GLU A 32 -14.18 1.49 -14.17
CA GLU A 32 -14.94 0.65 -13.23
C GLU A 32 -14.18 0.43 -11.92
N ALA A 33 -12.88 0.11 -11.98
CA ALA A 33 -12.05 -0.11 -10.80
C ALA A 33 -11.83 1.15 -9.95
N MET A 34 -12.08 2.34 -10.52
CA MET A 34 -12.00 3.63 -9.85
C MET A 34 -13.38 4.19 -9.46
N GLY A 35 -14.47 3.49 -9.79
CA GLY A 35 -15.84 3.96 -9.59
C GLY A 35 -16.29 5.05 -10.56
N PHE A 36 -15.60 5.21 -11.70
CA PHE A 36 -15.94 6.14 -12.77
C PHE A 36 -16.79 5.48 -13.86
N PRO A 37 -17.63 6.24 -14.59
CA PRO A 37 -18.38 5.71 -15.72
C PRO A 37 -17.46 5.18 -16.83
N GLU A 38 -17.88 4.10 -17.51
CA GLU A 38 -17.08 3.37 -18.53
C GLU A 38 -16.65 4.21 -19.73
N GLU A 39 -17.23 5.40 -19.92
CA GLU A 39 -16.87 6.32 -21.01
C GLU A 39 -15.50 6.98 -20.80
N GLU A 40 -14.93 6.90 -19.60
CA GLU A 40 -13.55 7.33 -19.37
C GLU A 40 -12.56 6.29 -19.93
N GLY A 41 -11.46 6.75 -20.54
CA GLY A 41 -10.45 5.84 -21.08
C GLY A 41 -9.66 5.11 -19.99
N GLU A 42 -8.97 4.02 -20.34
CA GLU A 42 -8.04 3.35 -19.43
C GLU A 42 -6.90 4.30 -19.01
N MET A 43 -6.54 4.27 -17.73
CA MET A 43 -5.45 5.07 -17.18
C MET A 43 -4.26 4.19 -16.84
N THR A 44 -3.07 4.56 -17.33
CA THR A 44 -1.81 3.95 -16.85
C THR A 44 -1.20 4.82 -15.76
N MET A 45 -0.92 4.22 -14.61
CA MET A 45 -0.36 4.88 -13.44
C MET A 45 1.01 4.27 -13.10
N ASN A 46 2.03 5.13 -13.01
CA ASN A 46 3.37 4.74 -12.55
C ASN A 46 3.52 5.13 -11.09
N ILE A 47 3.83 4.16 -10.24
CA ILE A 47 3.94 4.35 -8.79
C ILE A 47 5.33 3.94 -8.35
N THR A 48 6.05 4.84 -7.67
CA THR A 48 7.32 4.55 -7.01
C THR A 48 7.14 4.70 -5.51
N MET A 49 7.48 3.66 -4.74
CA MET A 49 7.36 3.61 -3.29
C MET A 49 8.71 3.28 -2.65
N THR A 50 8.99 3.90 -1.51
CA THR A 50 10.09 3.51 -0.63
C THR A 50 9.53 3.07 0.70
N LEU A 51 9.85 1.84 1.08
CA LEU A 51 9.53 1.27 2.39
C LEU A 51 10.80 1.28 3.25
N LEU A 52 10.69 1.79 4.48
CA LEU A 52 11.72 1.69 5.50
C LEU A 52 11.17 0.83 6.63
N ALA A 53 11.91 -0.21 7.01
CA ALA A 53 11.51 -1.14 8.06
C ALA A 53 12.52 -1.10 9.21
N TYR A 54 12.01 -0.84 10.41
CA TYR A 54 12.78 -0.70 11.64
C TYR A 54 11.93 -1.15 12.84
N ASP A 55 12.56 -1.25 14.01
CA ASP A 55 11.89 -1.64 15.27
C ASP A 55 11.20 -3.00 15.25
N TYR A 56 11.80 -3.96 14.55
CA TYR A 56 11.37 -5.36 14.54
C TYR A 56 11.19 -5.92 15.96
N ASN A 57 10.02 -6.54 16.19
CA ASN A 57 9.63 -7.19 17.45
C ASN A 57 9.62 -6.27 18.68
N LYS A 58 9.51 -4.94 18.49
CA LYS A 58 9.26 -4.03 19.60
C LYS A 58 7.76 -3.95 19.89
N PRO A 59 7.35 -3.97 21.17
CA PRO A 59 5.96 -3.72 21.53
C PRO A 59 5.59 -2.28 21.17
N ILE A 60 4.39 -2.08 20.62
CA ILE A 60 3.82 -0.76 20.34
C ILE A 60 2.43 -0.66 20.99
N SER A 61 2.03 0.57 21.35
CA SER A 61 0.65 0.86 21.76
C SER A 61 -0.16 1.18 20.51
N ILE A 62 -1.35 0.58 20.38
CA ILE A 62 -2.35 0.94 19.38
C ILE A 62 -3.53 1.50 20.15
N GLU A 63 -3.83 2.77 19.92
CA GLU A 63 -4.90 3.49 20.60
C GLU A 63 -5.98 3.86 19.58
N LEU A 64 -7.23 3.77 20.00
CA LEU A 64 -8.36 4.21 19.19
C LEU A 64 -8.34 5.73 19.16
N PRO A 65 -8.24 6.38 17.98
CA PRO A 65 -8.37 7.83 17.90
C PRO A 65 -9.81 8.21 18.30
N PRO A 66 -10.03 9.32 19.03
CA PRO A 66 -11.35 9.72 19.51
C PRO A 66 -12.41 9.81 18.40
N GLU A 67 -12.02 10.23 17.20
CA GLU A 67 -12.90 10.35 16.04
C GLU A 67 -13.44 9.00 15.54
N ALA A 68 -12.76 7.90 15.86
CA ALA A 68 -13.19 6.55 15.49
C ALA A 68 -14.21 5.95 16.49
N GLU A 69 -14.48 6.59 17.63
CA GLU A 69 -15.49 6.12 18.58
C GLU A 69 -16.92 6.20 17.99
N GLU A 70 -17.16 7.13 17.05
CA GLU A 70 -18.45 7.34 16.39
C GLU A 70 -18.54 6.66 15.01
N ALA A 71 -17.52 5.89 14.61
CA ALA A 71 -17.49 5.25 13.30
C ALA A 71 -18.63 4.23 13.14
N LEU A 72 -19.38 4.32 12.04
CA LEU A 72 -20.42 3.35 11.70
C LEU A 72 -19.78 2.00 11.35
N ASP A 73 -20.42 0.92 11.79
CA ASP A 73 -20.00 -0.43 11.43
C ASP A 73 -20.14 -0.64 9.91
N VAL A 74 -19.13 -1.29 9.33
CA VAL A 74 -19.07 -1.63 7.90
C VAL A 74 -20.19 -2.58 7.47
N THR A 75 -20.89 -3.24 8.39
CA THR A 75 -22.04 -4.11 8.09
C THR A 75 -23.38 -3.38 7.96
N GLN A 76 -23.43 -2.06 8.21
CA GLN A 76 -24.67 -1.26 8.15
C GLN A 76 -24.83 -0.51 6.81
N GLN A 77 -24.13 -0.94 5.74
CA GLN A 77 -24.24 -0.40 4.38
C GLN A 77 -25.10 -1.29 3.46
#